data_AF-A0A4Q3XZX0-F1
#
_entry.id   AF-A0A4Q3XZX0-F1
#
_cell.length_a   1.000
_cell.length_b   1.000
_cell.length_c   1.000
_cell.angle_alpha   90.00
_cell.angle_beta   90.00
_cell.angle_gamma   90.00
#
_symmetry.space_group_name_H-M   'P 1'
#
loop_
_entity.id
_entity.type
_entity.pdbx_description
1 polymer ?
#
loop_
_entity_poly.entity_id
_entity_poly.type
_entity_poly.pdbx_seq_one_letter_code
_entity_poly.pdbx_strand_id
1 'polypeptide(L)'
;MPFLTKFTSLSLAAICLSTTSCTVMPSSGPSSGQILQEAKDSYSPYTVIPVTQGIVSLLSSSLDTQLAETLGNTRKRSSSIIGVGDTVVVSIWEASPDGLFSGGSAKGATQIPEQPVSESGTISVPYAGTVQAANRTPQQVKAAIENALARIAIQPQVLVSVVENVSNTVTVTGE
;
A
#
# COMPACT_ATOMS: atom_id res chain seq x y z
N MET A 1 -27.92 -32.37 -98.52
CA MET A 1 -28.15 -32.23 -97.06
C MET A 1 -26.94 -32.67 -96.18
N PRO A 2 -25.70 -32.17 -96.37
CA PRO A 2 -24.60 -32.41 -95.41
C PRO A 2 -24.19 -31.18 -94.58
N PHE A 3 -24.74 -29.98 -94.85
CA PHE A 3 -24.33 -28.75 -94.18
C PHE A 3 -25.05 -28.52 -92.85
N LEU A 4 -26.30 -28.98 -92.74
CA LEU A 4 -27.12 -28.82 -91.52
C LEU A 4 -26.66 -29.72 -90.37
N THR A 5 -26.11 -30.91 -90.67
CA THR A 5 -25.63 -31.87 -89.67
C THR A 5 -24.27 -31.47 -89.06
N LYS A 6 -23.45 -30.69 -89.78
CA LYS A 6 -22.20 -30.14 -89.24
C LYS A 6 -22.45 -29.01 -88.24
N PHE A 7 -23.48 -28.19 -88.47
CA PHE A 7 -23.84 -27.08 -87.58
C PHE A 7 -24.46 -27.58 -86.26
N THR A 8 -25.28 -28.64 -86.30
CA THR A 8 -25.85 -29.25 -85.09
C THR A 8 -24.79 -29.96 -84.24
N SER A 9 -23.81 -30.62 -84.88
CA SER A 9 -22.66 -31.22 -84.18
C SER A 9 -21.79 -30.17 -83.47
N LEU A 10 -21.58 -29.00 -84.10
CA LEU A 10 -20.80 -27.92 -83.50
C LEU A 10 -21.53 -27.26 -82.32
N SER A 11 -22.85 -27.10 -82.41
CA SER A 11 -23.68 -26.58 -81.32
C SER A 11 -23.73 -27.53 -80.12
N LEU A 12 -23.74 -28.85 -80.36
CA LEU A 12 -23.74 -29.85 -79.28
C LEU A 12 -22.38 -29.90 -78.55
N ALA A 13 -21.28 -29.75 -79.28
CA ALA A 13 -19.94 -29.66 -78.68
C ALA A 13 -19.76 -28.39 -77.82
N ALA A 14 -20.30 -27.25 -78.26
CA ALA A 14 -20.26 -26.00 -77.50
C ALA A 14 -21.05 -26.08 -76.19
N ILE A 15 -22.20 -26.78 -76.20
CA ILE A 15 -22.99 -27.02 -74.99
C ILE A 15 -22.25 -27.93 -74.00
N CYS A 16 -21.56 -28.98 -74.46
CA CYS A 16 -20.78 -29.85 -73.57
C CYS A 16 -19.57 -29.18 -72.91
N LEU A 17 -18.97 -28.15 -73.54
CA LEU A 17 -17.89 -27.37 -72.91
C LEU A 17 -18.42 -26.41 -71.83
N SER A 18 -19.65 -25.95 -71.96
CA SER A 18 -20.24 -25.01 -70.99
C SER A 18 -20.60 -25.65 -69.64
N THR A 19 -20.81 -26.98 -69.61
CA THR A 19 -21.21 -27.70 -68.40
C THR A 19 -20.05 -28.15 -67.49
N THR A 20 -18.79 -27.92 -67.89
CA THR A 20 -17.61 -28.30 -67.07
C THR A 20 -17.21 -27.24 -66.03
N SER A 21 -17.94 -26.12 -65.93
CA SER A 21 -17.60 -24.99 -65.05
C SER A 21 -17.99 -25.18 -63.57
N CYS A 22 -18.57 -26.33 -63.19
CA CYS A 22 -19.13 -26.55 -61.86
C CYS A 22 -18.27 -27.39 -60.90
N THR A 23 -16.99 -27.65 -61.20
CA THR A 23 -16.08 -28.42 -60.32
C THR A 23 -15.16 -27.55 -59.46
N VAL A 24 -15.42 -26.25 -59.35
CA VAL A 24 -14.74 -25.38 -58.37
C VAL A 24 -15.28 -25.69 -56.98
N MET A 25 -14.44 -26.33 -56.17
CA MET A 25 -14.76 -26.75 -54.80
C MET A 25 -15.18 -25.53 -53.95
N PRO A 26 -16.38 -25.54 -53.34
CA PRO A 26 -16.77 -24.48 -52.41
C PRO A 26 -15.88 -24.58 -51.17
N SER A 27 -14.97 -23.63 -50.99
CA SER A 27 -14.10 -23.58 -49.81
C SER A 27 -14.71 -22.69 -48.73
N SER A 28 -15.02 -23.28 -47.57
CA SER A 28 -15.47 -22.55 -46.37
C SER A 28 -14.29 -22.07 -45.51
N GLY A 29 -13.29 -21.45 -46.14
CA GLY A 29 -12.10 -20.94 -45.46
C GLY A 29 -11.04 -20.44 -46.43
N PRO A 30 -10.10 -19.61 -45.96
CA PRO A 30 -9.01 -19.12 -46.80
C PRO A 30 -8.12 -20.29 -47.24
N SER A 31 -7.80 -20.31 -48.53
CA SER A 31 -6.83 -21.26 -49.07
C SER A 31 -5.43 -20.97 -48.54
N SER A 32 -4.56 -21.98 -48.49
CA SER A 32 -3.16 -21.79 -48.07
C SER A 32 -2.47 -20.66 -48.85
N GLY A 33 -2.78 -20.53 -50.15
CA GLY A 33 -2.29 -19.44 -51.00
C GLY A 33 -2.74 -18.05 -50.53
N GLN A 34 -3.99 -17.90 -50.11
CA GLN A 34 -4.52 -16.63 -49.58
C GLN A 34 -3.87 -16.26 -48.25
N ILE A 35 -3.69 -17.22 -47.34
CA ILE A 35 -3.00 -17.00 -46.05
C ILE A 35 -1.55 -16.55 -46.29
N LEU A 36 -0.84 -17.21 -47.21
CA LEU A 36 0.55 -16.88 -47.56
C LEU A 36 0.68 -15.54 -48.32
N GLN A 37 -0.35 -15.12 -49.04
CA GLN A 37 -0.37 -13.85 -49.75
C GLN A 37 -0.61 -12.69 -48.78
N GLU A 38 -1.53 -12.86 -47.82
CA GLU A 38 -1.83 -11.85 -46.80
C GLU A 38 -0.73 -11.74 -45.74
N ALA A 39 0.00 -12.83 -45.46
CA ALA A 39 1.17 -12.80 -44.57
C ALA A 39 2.33 -11.94 -45.09
N LYS A 40 2.39 -11.63 -46.41
CA LYS A 40 3.48 -10.84 -47.02
C LYS A 40 3.36 -9.34 -46.75
N ASP A 41 2.17 -8.83 -46.45
CA ASP A 41 1.94 -7.42 -46.11
C ASP A 41 2.11 -7.25 -44.59
N SER A 42 3.37 -7.37 -44.15
CA SER A 42 3.74 -7.56 -42.74
C SER A 42 3.82 -6.27 -41.92
N TYR A 43 2.69 -5.61 -41.67
CA TYR A 43 2.56 -4.78 -40.46
C TYR A 43 1.80 -5.56 -39.39
N SER A 44 2.52 -6.33 -38.58
CA SER A 44 1.96 -6.94 -37.37
C SER A 44 2.21 -6.02 -36.16
N PRO A 45 1.17 -5.60 -35.41
CA PRO A 45 1.33 -4.77 -34.21
C PRO A 45 1.90 -5.57 -33.02
N TYR A 46 2.44 -6.77 -33.25
CA TYR A 46 2.94 -7.67 -32.23
C TYR A 46 4.31 -8.22 -32.64
N THR A 47 5.14 -8.46 -31.63
CA THR A 47 6.47 -9.04 -31.79
C THR A 47 6.45 -10.49 -31.34
N VAL A 48 6.89 -11.39 -32.21
CA VAL A 48 7.08 -12.80 -31.86
C VAL A 48 8.45 -12.94 -31.20
N ILE A 49 8.47 -13.28 -29.91
CA ILE A 49 9.70 -13.50 -29.15
C ILE A 49 9.85 -15.00 -28.90
N PRO A 50 10.96 -15.63 -29.34
CA PRO A 50 11.18 -17.05 -29.09
C PRO A 50 11.39 -17.31 -27.59
N VAL A 51 10.72 -18.33 -27.05
CA VAL A 51 10.87 -18.72 -25.64
C VAL A 51 12.19 -19.46 -25.47
N THR A 52 13.19 -18.77 -24.93
CA THR A 52 14.52 -19.34 -24.64
C THR A 52 14.78 -19.38 -23.15
N GLN A 53 15.68 -20.28 -22.71
CA GLN A 53 16.07 -20.40 -21.31
C GLN A 53 16.57 -19.07 -20.72
N GLY A 54 17.30 -18.27 -21.52
CA GLY A 54 17.77 -16.95 -21.10
C GLY A 54 16.63 -15.98 -20.81
N ILE A 55 15.61 -15.95 -21.67
CA ILE A 55 14.43 -15.09 -21.49
C ILE A 55 13.61 -15.54 -20.27
N VAL A 56 13.39 -16.84 -20.10
CA VAL A 56 12.68 -17.37 -18.91
C VAL A 56 13.42 -17.00 -17.63
N SER A 57 14.76 -17.13 -17.62
CA SER A 57 15.56 -16.76 -16.45
C SER A 57 15.46 -15.28 -16.09
N LEU A 58 15.49 -14.38 -17.09
CA LEU A 58 15.32 -12.94 -16.91
C LEU A 58 13.94 -12.59 -16.36
N LEU A 59 12.86 -13.16 -16.93
CA LEU A 59 11.50 -12.91 -16.42
C LEU A 59 11.29 -13.47 -15.01
N SER A 60 11.92 -14.61 -14.68
CA SER A 60 11.83 -15.22 -13.35
C SER A 60 12.63 -14.49 -12.27
N SER A 61 13.63 -13.70 -12.67
CA SER A 61 14.53 -12.96 -11.77
C SER A 61 13.95 -11.65 -11.25
N SER A 62 12.79 -11.22 -11.78
CA SER A 62 11.94 -10.20 -11.16
C SER A 62 11.28 -10.77 -9.91
N LEU A 63 12.10 -11.16 -8.93
CA LEU A 63 11.67 -11.42 -7.58
C LEU A 63 11.51 -10.05 -6.95
N ASP A 64 10.25 -9.65 -6.73
CA ASP A 64 9.90 -8.59 -5.80
C ASP A 64 10.85 -8.66 -4.61
N THR A 65 11.67 -7.62 -4.43
CA THR A 65 12.40 -7.46 -3.18
C THR A 65 11.35 -7.51 -2.08
N GLN A 66 11.33 -8.61 -1.32
CA GLN A 66 10.27 -8.85 -0.37
C GLN A 66 10.31 -7.68 0.61
N LEU A 67 9.19 -6.98 0.79
CA LEU A 67 9.05 -5.92 1.80
C LEU A 67 9.51 -6.40 3.20
N ALA A 68 9.40 -7.69 3.46
CA ALA A 68 9.92 -8.35 4.65
C ALA A 68 11.45 -8.26 4.79
N GLU A 69 12.23 -8.29 3.70
CA GLU A 69 13.68 -8.15 3.76
C GLU A 69 14.12 -6.70 4.01
N THR A 70 13.37 -5.71 3.48
CA THR A 70 13.68 -4.29 3.67
C THR A 70 13.16 -3.73 5.00
N LEU A 71 11.99 -4.17 5.47
CA LEU A 71 11.36 -3.68 6.70
C LEU A 71 11.58 -4.61 7.91
N GLY A 72 11.84 -5.90 7.70
CA GLY A 72 11.86 -6.91 8.76
C GLY A 72 13.07 -6.84 9.70
N ASN A 73 14.16 -6.20 9.30
CA ASN A 73 15.37 -6.08 10.13
C ASN A 73 15.41 -4.80 11.00
N THR A 74 14.31 -4.04 11.08
CA THR A 74 14.24 -2.92 12.02
C THR A 74 13.97 -3.45 13.43
N ARG A 75 14.97 -3.31 14.31
CA ARG A 75 14.79 -3.53 15.76
C ARG A 75 13.64 -2.63 16.23
N LYS A 76 12.55 -3.25 16.69
CA LYS A 76 11.36 -2.60 17.24
C LYS A 76 11.79 -1.57 18.29
N ARG A 77 11.86 -0.28 17.92
CA ARG A 77 12.10 0.79 18.88
C ARG A 77 10.76 1.04 19.58
N SER A 78 10.49 0.25 20.61
CA SER A 78 9.21 0.24 21.34
C SER A 78 9.02 1.43 22.27
N SER A 79 9.92 2.41 22.26
CA SER A 79 9.74 3.63 23.03
C SER A 79 8.82 4.56 22.26
N SER A 80 7.55 4.65 22.69
CA SER A 80 6.68 5.77 22.31
C SER A 80 7.33 7.05 22.82
N ILE A 81 7.86 7.84 21.89
CA ILE A 81 8.45 9.14 22.16
C ILE A 81 7.32 10.16 22.03
N ILE A 82 7.17 11.01 23.04
CA ILE A 82 6.21 12.10 23.02
C ILE A 82 6.72 13.17 22.06
N GLY A 83 5.87 13.60 21.12
CA GLY A 83 6.15 14.71 20.22
C GLY A 83 5.33 15.96 20.53
N VAL A 84 5.65 17.04 19.81
CA VAL A 84 4.86 18.28 19.85
C VAL A 84 3.48 18.01 19.25
N GLY A 85 2.43 18.53 19.90
CA GLY A 85 1.04 18.30 19.48
C GLY A 85 0.42 16.99 19.97
N ASP A 86 1.18 16.10 20.62
CA ASP A 86 0.58 14.97 21.34
C ASP A 86 -0.23 15.46 22.54
N THR A 87 -1.35 14.81 22.82
CA THR A 87 -2.16 15.10 24.01
C THR A 87 -1.77 14.15 25.13
N VAL A 88 -1.38 14.71 26.28
CA VAL A 88 -1.00 13.93 27.46
C VAL A 88 -1.91 14.21 28.64
N VAL A 89 -2.06 13.19 29.48
CA VAL A 89 -2.74 13.28 30.76
C VAL A 89 -1.77 12.85 31.85
N VAL A 90 -1.76 13.61 32.95
CA VAL A 90 -0.87 13.38 34.08
C VAL A 90 -1.70 13.10 35.33
N SER A 91 -1.48 11.95 35.95
CA SER A 91 -2.12 11.60 37.22
C SER A 91 -1.07 11.54 38.32
N ILE A 92 -1.35 12.19 39.44
CA ILE A 92 -0.42 12.35 40.56
C ILE A 92 -1.07 11.79 41.82
N TRP A 93 -0.35 10.90 42.51
CA TRP A 93 -0.71 10.37 43.82
C TRP A 93 0.34 10.79 44.85
N GLU A 94 -0.06 10.83 46.11
CA GLU A 94 0.81 11.17 47.23
C GLU A 94 0.61 10.17 48.37
N ALA A 95 1.65 9.92 49.16
CA ALA A 95 1.57 8.95 50.26
C ALA A 95 0.79 9.47 51.48
N SER A 96 0.61 10.79 51.60
CA SER A 96 -0.08 11.43 52.72
C SER A 96 -1.55 11.72 52.40
N PRO A 97 -2.51 11.40 53.29
CA PRO A 97 -3.92 11.75 53.12
C PRO A 97 -4.19 13.26 53.17
N ASP A 98 -3.28 14.05 53.77
CA ASP A 98 -3.31 15.53 53.79
C ASP A 98 -2.29 16.15 52.82
N GLY A 99 -1.86 15.38 51.81
CA GLY A 99 -0.91 15.80 50.79
C GLY A 99 -1.43 16.91 49.87
N LEU A 100 -0.51 17.60 49.20
CA LEU A 100 -0.82 18.65 48.22
C LEU A 100 -1.75 18.15 47.10
N PHE A 101 -1.67 16.86 46.78
CA PHE A 101 -2.46 16.23 45.72
C PHE A 101 -3.50 15.21 46.22
N SER A 102 -3.76 15.16 47.54
CA SER A 102 -4.69 14.19 48.13
C SER A 102 -6.17 14.58 47.96
N GLY A 103 -6.46 15.85 47.67
CA GLY A 103 -7.81 16.38 47.49
C GLY A 103 -8.46 16.13 46.12
N GLY A 104 -7.73 15.53 45.17
CA GLY A 104 -8.24 15.24 43.82
C GLY A 104 -9.00 13.92 43.76
N SER A 105 -10.27 13.98 43.34
CA SER A 105 -11.18 12.87 42.97
C SER A 105 -11.24 11.64 43.90
N ALA A 106 -12.20 10.74 43.66
CA ALA A 106 -12.59 9.65 44.58
C ALA A 106 -11.53 8.58 44.93
N LYS A 107 -10.25 8.76 44.55
CA LYS A 107 -9.16 7.79 44.76
C LYS A 107 -7.86 8.38 45.31
N GLY A 108 -7.87 9.60 45.86
CA GLY A 108 -6.67 10.24 46.42
C GLY A 108 -5.62 10.56 45.36
N ALA A 109 -6.09 10.96 44.18
CA ALA A 109 -5.28 11.14 43.00
C ALA A 109 -5.71 12.41 42.25
N THR A 110 -4.80 13.36 42.11
CA THR A 110 -5.07 14.55 41.31
C THR A 110 -4.74 14.27 39.85
N GLN A 111 -5.77 14.28 39.01
CA GLN A 111 -5.61 14.19 37.56
C GLN A 111 -5.52 15.58 36.97
N ILE A 112 -4.41 15.87 36.31
CA ILE A 112 -4.24 17.06 35.50
C ILE A 112 -5.04 16.84 34.20
N PRO A 113 -5.86 17.81 33.78
CA PRO A 113 -6.61 17.71 32.53
C PRO A 113 -5.72 17.41 31.33
N GLU A 114 -6.32 16.81 30.31
CA GLU A 114 -5.69 16.59 29.03
C GLU A 114 -5.18 17.91 28.47
N GLN A 115 -3.90 17.94 28.12
CA GLN A 115 -3.26 19.10 27.53
C GLN A 115 -2.37 18.68 26.36
N PRO A 116 -2.38 19.44 25.25
CA PRO A 116 -1.44 19.22 24.16
C PRO A 116 -0.04 19.65 24.59
N VAL A 117 0.97 18.94 24.10
CA VAL A 117 2.37 19.35 24.21
C VAL A 117 2.56 20.62 23.39
N SER A 118 3.04 21.68 24.06
CA SER A 118 3.24 23.00 23.44
C SER A 118 4.25 22.97 22.29
N GLU A 119 4.28 24.03 21.49
CA GLU A 119 5.26 24.21 20.41
C GLU A 119 6.72 24.20 20.91
N SER A 120 6.95 24.68 22.14
CA SER A 120 8.25 24.56 22.85
C SER A 120 8.57 23.13 23.33
N GLY A 121 7.67 22.17 23.14
CA GLY A 121 7.83 20.79 23.55
C GLY A 121 7.59 20.52 25.04
N THR A 122 6.82 21.38 25.70
CA THR A 122 6.63 21.34 27.16
C THR A 122 5.18 21.13 27.57
N ILE A 123 4.98 20.68 28.81
CA ILE A 123 3.67 20.60 29.46
C ILE A 123 3.68 21.38 30.77
N SER A 124 2.53 21.87 31.19
CA SER A 124 2.36 22.59 32.44
C SER A 124 1.82 21.66 33.52
N VAL A 125 2.56 21.53 34.62
CA VAL A 125 2.15 20.72 35.77
C VAL A 125 2.12 21.64 37.00
N PRO A 126 0.98 21.75 37.71
CA PRO A 126 0.88 22.56 38.91
C PRO A 126 2.01 22.25 39.90
N TYR A 127 2.60 23.30 40.48
CA TYR A 127 3.74 23.25 41.42
C TYR A 127 5.08 22.75 40.85
N ALA A 128 5.08 21.90 39.83
CA ALA A 128 6.28 21.50 39.08
C ALA A 128 6.65 22.51 37.98
N GLY A 129 5.73 23.40 37.59
CA GLY A 129 5.93 24.39 36.54
C GLY A 129 5.93 23.74 35.15
N THR A 130 6.81 24.23 34.28
CA THR A 130 6.93 23.77 32.90
C THR A 130 7.91 22.60 32.80
N VAL A 131 7.46 21.46 32.27
CA VAL A 131 8.26 20.24 32.15
C VAL A 131 8.47 19.88 30.68
N GLN A 132 9.71 19.58 30.28
CA GLN A 132 10.03 19.12 28.93
C GLN A 132 9.44 17.72 28.68
N ALA A 133 8.58 17.61 27.67
CA ALA A 133 7.90 16.37 27.27
C ALA A 133 8.33 15.88 25.88
N ALA A 134 8.54 16.78 24.92
CA ALA A 134 8.95 16.41 23.58
C ALA A 134 10.30 15.69 23.57
N ASN A 135 10.44 14.70 22.67
CA ASN A 135 11.61 13.84 22.53
C ASN A 135 11.93 13.00 23.77
N ARG A 136 10.96 12.78 24.66
CA ARG A 136 11.10 11.93 25.84
C ARG A 136 10.06 10.84 25.87
N THR A 137 10.38 9.76 26.57
CA THR A 137 9.38 8.71 26.85
C THR A 137 8.47 9.14 28.00
N PRO A 138 7.24 8.61 28.09
CA PRO A 138 6.36 8.86 29.23
C PRO A 138 7.03 8.56 30.58
N GLN A 139 7.90 7.55 30.65
CA GLN A 139 8.68 7.20 31.85
C GLN A 139 9.72 8.26 32.20
N GLN A 140 10.38 8.87 31.21
CA GLN A 140 11.32 9.96 31.44
C GLN A 140 10.61 11.23 31.90
N VAL A 141 9.44 11.53 31.33
CA VAL A 141 8.61 12.67 31.75
C VAL A 141 8.08 12.46 33.16
N LYS A 142 7.59 11.25 33.48
CA LYS A 142 7.22 10.84 34.84
C LYS A 142 8.34 11.17 35.83
N ALA A 143 9.56 10.67 35.57
CA ALA A 143 10.68 10.87 36.47
C ALA A 143 11.04 12.37 36.63
N ALA A 144 10.91 13.16 35.56
CA ALA A 144 11.14 14.61 35.64
C ALA A 144 10.10 15.31 36.54
N ILE A 145 8.82 14.92 36.45
CA ILE A 145 7.74 15.48 37.28
C ILE A 145 7.93 15.05 38.75
N GLU A 146 8.23 13.78 39.00
CA GLU A 146 8.49 13.28 40.37
C GLU A 146 9.64 14.05 41.03
N ASN A 147 10.74 14.29 40.30
CA ASN A 147 11.87 15.07 40.80
C ASN A 147 11.52 16.54 41.06
N ALA A 148 10.68 17.15 40.22
CA ALA A 148 10.24 18.53 40.41
C ALA A 148 9.31 18.67 41.63
N LEU A 149 8.45 17.68 41.88
CA LEU A 149 7.51 17.67 43.00
C LEU A 149 8.12 17.17 44.31
N ALA A 150 9.25 16.46 44.29
CA ALA A 150 9.85 15.83 45.47
C ALA A 150 10.17 16.79 46.64
N ARG A 151 10.31 18.11 46.37
CA ARG A 151 10.56 19.12 47.42
C ARG A 151 9.29 19.68 48.06
N ILE A 152 8.13 19.42 47.47
CA ILE A 152 6.86 20.07 47.82
C ILE A 152 5.79 19.03 48.19
N ALA A 153 5.82 17.86 47.56
CA ALA A 153 4.93 16.74 47.83
C ALA A 153 5.65 15.59 48.55
N ILE A 154 4.92 14.85 49.38
CA ILE A 154 5.43 13.73 50.17
C ILE A 154 5.35 12.44 49.35
N GLN A 155 6.50 12.01 48.83
CA GLN A 155 6.63 10.78 48.03
C GLN A 155 5.61 10.76 46.85
N PRO A 156 5.70 11.72 45.92
CA PRO A 156 4.78 11.78 44.79
C PRO A 156 4.99 10.57 43.88
N GLN A 157 3.90 9.95 43.44
CA GLN A 157 3.90 8.98 42.35
C GLN A 157 3.19 9.58 41.15
N VAL A 158 3.82 9.52 39.98
CA VAL A 158 3.26 10.11 38.76
C VAL A 158 3.02 9.05 37.70
N LEU A 159 1.91 9.16 37.00
CA LEU A 159 1.62 8.43 35.77
C LEU A 159 1.43 9.45 34.65
N VAL A 160 2.16 9.26 33.55
CA VAL A 160 2.02 10.03 32.33
C VAL A 160 1.49 9.09 31.25
N SER A 161 0.35 9.43 30.68
CA SER A 161 -0.27 8.67 29.58
C SER A 161 -0.47 9.58 28.38
N VAL A 162 -0.18 9.07 27.19
CA VAL A 162 -0.46 9.75 25.92
C VAL A 162 -1.86 9.33 25.49
N VAL A 163 -2.77 10.29 25.41
CA VAL A 163 -4.19 10.06 25.03
C VAL A 163 -4.34 10.10 23.51
N GLU A 164 -3.69 11.08 22.88
CA GLU A 164 -3.71 11.28 21.44
C GLU A 164 -2.27 11.42 20.93
N ASN A 165 -1.91 10.61 19.94
CA ASN A 165 -0.59 10.64 19.34
C ASN A 165 -0.68 11.20 17.93
N VAL A 166 -0.49 12.51 17.80
CA VAL A 166 -0.55 13.22 16.52
C VAL A 166 0.83 13.21 15.85
N SER A 167 1.89 13.23 16.65
CA SER A 167 3.26 13.39 16.16
C SER A 167 3.86 12.15 15.47
N ASN A 168 3.31 10.95 15.70
CA ASN A 168 3.81 9.70 15.16
C ASN A 168 2.70 8.87 14.48
N THR A 169 1.85 9.55 13.70
CA THR A 169 0.80 8.93 12.86
C THR A 169 1.32 8.63 11.46
N VAL A 170 1.09 7.40 10.98
CA VAL A 170 1.37 6.98 9.60
C VAL A 170 0.08 6.48 8.97
N THR A 171 -0.34 7.09 7.87
CA THR A 171 -1.49 6.65 7.07
C THR A 171 -0.98 5.82 5.89
N VAL A 172 -1.38 4.55 5.83
CA VAL A 172 -1.11 3.70 4.67
C VAL A 172 -2.40 3.61 3.86
N THR A 173 -2.34 4.04 2.60
CA THR A 173 -3.45 3.94 1.65
C THR A 173 -2.99 3.10 0.47
N GLY A 174 -3.82 2.16 0.04
CA GLY A 174 -3.60 1.33 -1.13
C GLY A 174 -4.94 0.98 -1.77
N GLU A 175 -4.87 0.36 -2.94
CA GLU A 175 -6.01 -0.21 -3.68
C GLU A 175 -5.77 -1.69 -3.98
#